data_AF-A0A3E0IYE8-F1
#
_entry.id   AF-A0A3E0IYE8-F1
#
_cell.length_a   1.000
_cell.length_b   1.000
_cell.length_c   1.000
_cell.angle_alpha   90.00
_cell.angle_beta   90.00
_cell.angle_gamma   90.00
#
_symmetry.space_group_name_H-M   'P 1'
#
loop_
_entity.id
_entity.type
_entity.pdbx_description
1 polymer ?
#
loop_
_entity_poly.entity_id
_entity_poly.type
_entity_poly.pdbx_seq_one_letter_code
_entity_poly.pdbx_strand_id
1 'polypeptide(L)'
;MPKTFWGILSGIILGVFIIQLFIFVTSILSNNPLGAIVTFIQIAPSTALLGISFGVKGLNKERGKKKVIPISTSIISVVYAGFTFFFLFGWSFGG
;
A
#
# COMPACT_ATOMS: atom_id res chain seq x y z
N MET A 1 16.99 -1.53 -11.38
CA MET A 1 15.73 -0.91 -11.87
C MET A 1 14.92 -1.93 -12.68
N PRO A 2 13.59 -1.97 -12.47
CA PRO A 2 12.67 -2.77 -13.28
C PRO A 2 12.69 -2.23 -14.72
N LYS A 3 12.62 -3.11 -15.71
CA LYS A 3 12.70 -2.71 -17.12
C LYS A 3 11.34 -2.69 -17.81
N THR A 4 10.33 -3.33 -17.22
CA THR A 4 8.99 -3.39 -17.77
C THR A 4 8.12 -2.27 -17.23
N PHE A 5 7.20 -1.78 -18.06
CA PHE A 5 6.20 -0.76 -17.68
C PHE A 5 5.48 -1.10 -16.36
N TRP A 6 5.10 -2.37 -16.18
CA TRP A 6 4.41 -2.86 -14.98
C TRP A 6 5.31 -2.91 -13.74
N GLY A 7 6.60 -3.21 -13.92
CA GLY A 7 7.59 -3.14 -12.84
C GLY A 7 7.88 -1.70 -12.39
N ILE A 8 7.90 -0.75 -13.34
CA ILE A 8 8.05 0.68 -13.02
C ILE A 8 6.82 1.19 -12.25
N LEU A 9 5.60 0.87 -12.71
CA LEU A 9 4.36 1.18 -12.00
C LEU A 9 4.34 0.60 -10.58
N SER A 10 4.80 -0.65 -10.41
CA SER A 10 4.92 -1.26 -9.07
C SER A 10 5.87 -0.48 -8.15
N GLY A 11 6.95 0.06 -8.71
CA GLY A 11 7.88 0.92 -7.97
C GLY A 11 7.29 2.28 -7.60
N ILE A 12 6.52 2.90 -8.50
CA ILE A 12 5.81 4.16 -8.22
C ILE A 12 4.82 3.95 -7.07
N ILE A 13 4.04 2.88 -7.12
CA ILE A 13 3.08 2.56 -6.05
C ILE A 13 3.78 2.23 -4.74
N LEU A 14 4.93 1.56 -4.78
CA LEU A 14 5.73 1.36 -3.58
C LEU A 14 6.17 2.69 -2.95
N GLY A 15 6.52 3.69 -3.76
CA GLY A 15 6.73 5.06 -3.30
C GLY A 15 5.49 5.69 -2.68
N VAL A 16 4.32 5.51 -3.29
CA VAL A 16 3.03 5.97 -2.72
C VAL A 16 2.77 5.34 -1.36
N PHE A 17 3.03 4.04 -1.18
CA PHE A 17 2.89 3.39 0.14
C PHE A 17 3.82 4.01 1.19
N ILE A 18 5.07 4.35 0.83
CA ILE A 18 6.00 4.99 1.76
C ILE A 18 5.48 6.38 2.16
N ILE A 19 5.00 7.18 1.21
CA ILE A 19 4.44 8.51 1.49
C ILE A 19 3.19 8.38 2.38
N GLN A 20 2.32 7.42 2.09
CA GLN A 20 1.11 7.18 2.88
C GLN A 20 1.45 6.78 4.32
N LEU A 21 2.48 5.94 4.52
CA LEU A 21 2.98 5.59 5.85
C LEU A 21 3.51 6.83 6.58
N PHE A 22 4.27 7.67 5.89
CA PHE A 22 4.82 8.89 6.46
C PHE A 22 3.71 9.84 6.93
N ILE A 23 2.71 10.10 6.08
CA ILE A 23 1.55 10.95 6.43
C ILE A 23 0.78 10.36 7.62
N PHE A 24 0.59 9.04 7.65
CA PHE A 24 -0.10 8.37 8.74
C PHE A 24 0.63 8.57 10.09
N VAL A 25 1.95 8.32 10.10
CA VAL A 25 2.77 8.47 11.30
C VAL A 25 2.82 9.92 11.78
N THR A 26 3.03 10.90 10.87
CA THR A 26 3.07 12.32 11.25
C THR A 26 1.73 12.83 11.77
N SER A 27 0.62 12.33 11.23
CA SER A 27 -0.73 12.69 11.69
C SER A 27 -1.04 12.15 13.09
N ILE A 28 -0.59 10.92 13.39
CA ILE A 28 -0.68 10.36 14.75
C ILE A 28 0.15 11.19 15.75
N LEU A 29 1.39 11.53 15.39
CA LEU A 29 2.28 12.30 16.26
C LEU A 29 1.81 13.75 16.48
N SER A 30 1.00 14.29 15.56
CA SER A 30 0.44 15.64 15.65
C SER A 30 -0.88 15.69 16.46
N ASN A 31 -1.12 14.72 17.35
CA ASN A 31 -2.34 14.60 18.16
C ASN A 31 -3.65 14.50 17.36
N ASN A 32 -3.61 14.05 16.11
CA ASN A 32 -4.82 13.80 15.30
C ASN A 32 -4.92 12.32 14.85
N PRO A 33 -5.02 11.37 15.81
CA PRO A 33 -5.04 9.94 15.49
C PRO A 33 -6.30 9.53 14.72
N LEU A 34 -7.46 10.14 15.01
CA LEU A 34 -8.70 9.86 14.32
C LEU A 34 -8.65 10.33 12.85
N GLY A 35 -8.15 11.55 12.61
CA GLY A 35 -7.95 12.05 11.25
C GLY A 35 -6.97 11.18 10.45
N ALA A 36 -5.93 10.66 11.10
CA ALA A 36 -4.97 9.74 10.49
C ALA A 36 -5.66 8.43 10.03
N ILE A 37 -6.49 7.83 10.88
CA ILE A 37 -7.24 6.60 10.58
C ILE A 37 -8.24 6.84 9.44
N VAL A 38 -9.03 7.91 9.50
CA VAL A 38 -10.03 8.22 8.47
C VAL A 38 -9.36 8.44 7.11
N THR A 39 -8.28 9.22 7.08
CA THR A 39 -7.52 9.48 5.84
C THR A 39 -6.90 8.19 5.31
N PHE A 40 -6.38 7.33 6.20
CA PHE A 40 -5.85 6.04 5.81
C PHE A 40 -6.91 5.16 5.15
N ILE A 41 -8.09 5.01 5.78
CA ILE A 41 -9.20 4.21 5.26
C ILE A 41 -9.71 4.70 3.90
N GLN A 42 -9.70 6.01 3.65
CA GLN A 42 -10.17 6.57 2.38
C GLN A 42 -9.21 6.26 1.21
N ILE A 43 -7.90 6.19 1.48
CA ILE A 43 -6.87 6.10 0.44
C ILE A 43 -6.31 4.68 0.30
N ALA A 44 -6.11 3.97 1.42
CA ALA A 44 -5.49 2.64 1.49
C ALA A 44 -6.18 1.55 0.66
N PRO A 45 -7.53 1.45 0.54
CA PRO A 45 -8.15 0.42 -0.29
C PRO A 45 -7.81 0.62 -1.77
N SER A 46 -7.86 1.86 -2.24
CA SER A 46 -7.53 2.24 -3.62
C SER A 46 -6.06 1.93 -3.95
N THR A 47 -5.14 2.35 -3.07
CA THR A 47 -3.70 2.13 -3.26
C THR A 47 -3.32 0.66 -3.12
N ALA A 48 -3.95 -0.09 -2.20
CA ALA A 48 -3.76 -1.53 -2.06
C ALA A 48 -4.24 -2.30 -3.30
N LEU A 49 -5.39 -1.97 -3.88
CA LEU A 49 -5.87 -2.60 -5.12
C LEU A 49 -4.92 -2.35 -6.30
N LEU A 50 -4.46 -1.11 -6.45
CA LEU A 50 -3.48 -0.78 -7.48
C LEU A 50 -2.14 -1.48 -7.24
N GLY A 51 -1.69 -1.56 -5.99
CA GLY A 51 -0.46 -2.25 -5.61
C GLY A 51 -0.52 -3.77 -5.83
N ILE A 52 -1.66 -4.41 -5.54
CA ILE A 52 -1.88 -5.83 -5.86
C ILE A 52 -1.90 -6.02 -7.39
N SER A 53 -2.70 -5.24 -8.11
CA SER A 53 -2.85 -5.42 -9.56
C SER A 53 -1.55 -5.19 -10.34
N PHE A 54 -0.77 -4.15 -9.97
CA PHE A 54 0.51 -3.88 -10.60
C PHE A 54 1.61 -4.79 -10.10
N GLY A 55 1.63 -5.12 -8.80
CA GLY A 55 2.58 -6.07 -8.22
C GLY A 55 2.47 -7.47 -8.84
N VAL A 56 1.25 -8.01 -8.99
CA VAL A 56 1.02 -9.31 -9.64
C VAL A 56 1.37 -9.29 -11.12
N LYS A 57 0.97 -8.24 -11.86
CA LYS A 57 1.35 -8.10 -13.29
C LYS A 57 2.85 -7.90 -13.47
N GLY A 58 3.51 -7.20 -12.55
CA GLY A 58 4.95 -6.99 -12.52
C GLY A 58 5.71 -8.28 -12.19
N LEU A 59 5.18 -9.10 -11.30
CA LEU A 59 5.71 -10.44 -10.95
C LEU A 59 5.76 -11.39 -12.15
N ASN A 60 4.72 -11.34 -13.00
CA ASN A 60 4.64 -12.17 -14.21
C ASN A 60 5.56 -11.68 -15.33
N LYS A 61 5.88 -10.38 -15.37
CA LYS A 61 6.66 -9.77 -16.47
C LYS A 61 8.15 -9.57 -16.16
N GLU A 62 8.53 -9.35 -14.91
CA GLU A 62 9.93 -9.21 -14.51
C GLU A 62 10.58 -10.58 -14.28
N ARG A 63 11.89 -10.71 -14.57
CA ARG A 63 12.67 -11.95 -14.35
C ARG A 63 13.86 -11.73 -13.41
N GLY A 64 14.21 -12.76 -12.64
CA GLY A 64 15.36 -12.76 -11.73
C GLY A 64 15.25 -11.73 -10.60
N LYS A 65 16.37 -11.11 -10.21
CA LYS A 65 16.48 -10.15 -9.09
C LYS A 65 15.60 -8.89 -9.22
N LYS A 66 15.02 -8.63 -10.39
CA LYS A 66 14.12 -7.48 -10.61
C LYS A 66 12.70 -7.71 -10.08
N LYS A 67 12.36 -8.94 -9.71
CA LYS A 67 11.09 -9.27 -9.06
C LYS A 67 10.96 -8.71 -7.63
N VAL A 68 12.06 -8.30 -7.01
CA VAL A 68 12.06 -7.80 -5.62
C VAL A 68 11.07 -6.65 -5.45
N ILE A 69 11.06 -5.68 -6.39
CA ILE A 69 10.15 -4.53 -6.32
C ILE A 69 8.67 -4.97 -6.37
N PRO A 70 8.20 -5.68 -7.42
CA PRO A 70 6.80 -6.11 -7.47
C PRO A 70 6.40 -7.10 -6.37
N ILE A 71 7.33 -7.91 -5.85
CA ILE A 71 7.11 -8.75 -4.66
C ILE A 71 6.83 -7.87 -3.44
N SER A 72 7.73 -6.94 -3.13
CA SER A 72 7.58 -6.03 -2.00
C SER A 72 6.32 -5.20 -2.11
N THR A 73 6.01 -4.67 -3.30
CA THR A 73 4.77 -3.94 -3.55
C THR A 73 3.56 -4.81 -3.24
N SER A 74 3.52 -6.05 -3.74
CA SER A 74 2.38 -6.96 -3.49
C SER A 74 2.21 -7.27 -2.00
N ILE A 75 3.30 -7.58 -1.29
CA ILE A 75 3.27 -7.89 0.16
C ILE A 75 2.75 -6.68 0.94
N ILE A 76 3.33 -5.50 0.70
CA ILE A 76 2.90 -4.26 1.38
C ILE A 76 1.43 -3.95 1.08
N SER A 77 0.99 -4.18 -0.15
CA SER A 77 -0.40 -3.98 -0.55
C SER A 77 -1.35 -4.87 0.23
N VAL A 78 -1.00 -6.14 0.44
CA VAL A 78 -1.80 -7.07 1.26
C VAL A 78 -1.86 -6.61 2.71
N VAL A 79 -0.73 -6.14 3.27
CA VAL A 79 -0.69 -5.57 4.62
C VAL A 79 -1.60 -4.35 4.72
N TYR A 80 -1.52 -3.42 3.77
CA TYR A 80 -2.36 -2.21 3.73
C TYR A 80 -3.84 -2.55 3.59
N ALA A 81 -4.19 -3.52 2.74
CA ALA A 81 -5.55 -4.04 2.63
C ALA A 81 -6.02 -4.63 3.97
N GLY A 82 -5.20 -5.46 4.61
CA GLY A 82 -5.49 -6.05 5.92
C GLY A 82 -5.74 -4.99 7.00
N PHE A 83 -4.89 -3.97 7.08
CA PHE A 83 -5.10 -2.83 7.98
C PHE A 83 -6.37 -2.05 7.65
N THR A 84 -6.66 -1.84 6.36
CA THR A 84 -7.89 -1.19 5.92
C THR A 84 -9.13 -1.95 6.40
N PHE A 85 -9.15 -3.27 6.19
CA PHE A 85 -10.24 -4.13 6.67
C PHE A 85 -10.32 -4.13 8.20
N PHE A 86 -9.18 -4.15 8.90
CA PHE A 86 -9.15 -4.09 10.36
C PHE A 86 -9.75 -2.77 10.88
N PHE A 87 -9.40 -1.62 10.30
CA PHE A 87 -9.97 -0.34 10.74
C PHE A 87 -11.43 -0.17 10.30
N LEU A 88 -11.80 -0.62 9.10
CA LEU A 88 -13.18 -0.53 8.61
C LEU A 88 -14.14 -1.45 9.35
N PHE A 89 -13.74 -2.70 9.62
CA PHE A 89 -14.65 -3.70 10.15
C PHE A 89 -14.36 -4.05 11.61
N GLY A 90 -13.09 -4.06 12.02
CA GLY A 90 -12.70 -4.34 13.40
C GLY A 90 -12.93 -3.15 14.32
N TRP A 91 -12.50 -1.95 13.92
CA TRP A 91 -12.67 -0.76 14.74
C TRP A 91 -14.07 -0.13 14.63
N SER A 92 -14.68 -0.11 13.43
CA SER A 92 -16.01 0.52 13.26
C SER A 92 -17.20 -0.29 13.81
N PHE A 93 -17.07 -1.61 14.01
CA PHE A 93 -18.16 -2.47 14.52
C PHE A 93 -17.89 -3.08 15.90
N GLY A 94 -16.67 -2.89 16.44
CA GLY A 94 -16.26 -3.39 17.75
C GLY A 94 -16.16 -2.32 18.85
N GLY A 95 -16.63 -1.09 18.56
CA GLY A 95 -16.72 0.02 19.51
C GLY A 95 -18.10 0.14 20.15
#